data_AF-A0A4Y7PF79-F1
#
_entry.id   AF-A0A4Y7PF79-F1
#
_cell.length_a   1.000
_cell.length_b   1.000
_cell.length_c   1.000
_cell.angle_alpha   90.00
_cell.angle_beta   90.00
_cell.angle_gamma   90.00
#
_symmetry.space_group_name_H-M   'P 1'
#
loop_
_entity.id
_entity.type
_entity.pdbx_description
1 polymer ?
#
loop_
_entity_poly.entity_id
_entity_poly.type
_entity_poly.pdbx_seq_one_letter_code
_entity_poly.pdbx_strand_id
1 'polypeptide(L)'
;YICKSEPRVGWTQASMLASRSSGKGPHLARLLQKWILAYLERKELPVNVYRSWKTGLMDDEDFADKIHQHLQSLDKKYLTAMDVVQFMNTPEMLQKCKRSKPISERTARRWLHEMQYRYTKEPKGQYVDGHERADVVKYRAEDFLP
;
A
#
# COMPACT_ATOMS: atom_id res chain seq x y z
N TYR A 1 -10.03 39.03 11.61
CA TYR A 1 -8.95 38.23 12.21
C TYR A 1 -7.66 38.47 11.45
N ILE A 2 -6.74 39.23 12.04
CA ILE A 2 -5.43 39.53 11.45
C ILE A 2 -4.62 38.23 11.51
N CYS A 3 -4.34 37.65 10.34
CA CYS A 3 -3.44 36.51 10.22
C CYS A 3 -2.06 36.99 10.69
N LYS A 4 -1.65 36.59 11.90
CA LYS A 4 -0.32 36.89 12.42
C LYS A 4 0.67 36.28 11.42
N SER A 5 1.39 37.13 10.70
CA SER A 5 2.48 36.68 9.81
C SER A 5 3.40 35.78 10.62
N GLU A 6 3.53 34.52 10.21
CA GLU A 6 4.46 33.58 10.84
C GLU A 6 5.86 34.23 10.89
N PRO A 7 6.60 34.07 12.00
CA PRO A 7 7.96 34.58 12.07
C PRO A 7 8.73 34.03 10.87
N ARG A 8 9.46 34.89 10.14
CA ARG A 8 10.32 34.44 9.05
C ARG A 8 11.41 33.55 9.62
N VAL A 9 11.12 32.26 9.71
CA VAL A 9 12.06 31.24 10.17
C VAL A 9 13.15 31.15 9.12
N GLY A 10 14.41 31.46 9.49
CA GLY A 10 15.54 31.33 8.58
C GLY A 10 15.63 29.90 8.04
N TRP A 11 16.12 29.71 6.80
CA TRP A 11 16.07 28.42 6.09
C TRP A 11 16.70 27.26 6.89
N THR A 12 17.92 27.44 7.40
CA THR A 12 18.19 27.44 8.84
C THR A 12 17.36 26.51 9.74
N GLN A 13 16.51 27.19 10.48
CA GLN A 13 15.63 26.69 11.50
C GLN A 13 14.42 25.96 10.90
N ALA A 14 13.99 26.32 9.68
CA ALA A 14 12.90 25.63 8.98
C ALA A 14 13.29 24.20 8.58
N SER A 15 14.48 24.00 8.00
CA SER A 15 14.96 22.66 7.63
C SER A 15 15.26 21.80 8.86
N MET A 16 15.73 22.42 9.95
CA MET A 16 15.92 21.75 11.24
C MET A 16 14.60 21.30 11.86
N LEU A 17 13.55 22.13 11.79
CA LEU A 17 12.22 21.78 12.27
C LEU A 17 11.66 20.59 11.47
N ALA A 18 11.70 20.67 10.13
CA ALA A 18 11.22 19.60 9.24
C ALA A 18 11.97 18.28 9.48
N SER A 19 13.29 18.33 9.65
CA SER A 19 14.09 17.13 9.95
C SER A 19 13.69 16.49 11.28
N ARG A 20 13.52 17.31 12.33
CA ARG A 20 13.13 16.84 13.66
C ARG A 20 11.72 16.24 13.65
N SER A 21 10.76 16.85 12.95
CA SER A 21 9.41 16.29 12.81
C SER A 21 9.40 14.93 12.10
N SER A 22 10.37 14.67 11.22
CA SER A 22 10.54 13.35 10.59
C SER A 22 11.36 12.37 11.44
N GLY A 23 11.66 12.70 12.71
CA GLY A 23 12.46 11.87 13.61
C GLY A 23 13.94 11.77 13.21
N LYS A 24 14.46 12.75 12.47
CA LYS A 24 15.84 12.78 11.97
C LYS A 24 16.66 13.93 12.59
N GLY A 25 17.97 13.87 12.38
CA GLY A 25 18.95 14.81 12.95
C GLY A 25 19.41 15.93 12.00
N PRO A 26 20.44 16.70 12.40
CA PRO A 26 20.96 17.84 11.63
C PRO A 26 21.52 17.47 10.24
N HIS A 27 21.86 16.20 10.03
CA HIS A 27 22.31 15.71 8.74
C HIS A 27 21.22 15.84 7.66
N LEU A 28 19.98 15.42 7.95
CA LEU A 28 18.88 15.55 6.99
C LEU A 28 18.54 17.03 6.73
N ALA A 29 18.62 17.89 7.74
CA ALA A 29 18.39 19.33 7.56
C ALA A 29 19.39 19.96 6.56
N ARG A 30 20.67 19.60 6.65
CA ARG A 30 21.69 20.03 5.68
C ARG A 30 21.45 19.46 4.28
N LEU A 31 20.96 18.22 4.21
CA LEU A 31 20.64 17.57 2.94
C LEU A 31 19.45 18.25 2.25
N LEU A 32 18.38 18.55 3.00
CA LEU A 32 17.23 19.32 2.52
C LEU A 32 17.65 20.69 1.98
N GLN A 33 18.54 21.40 2.66
CA GLN A 33 19.06 22.67 2.17
C GLN A 33 19.81 22.51 0.85
N LYS A 34 20.71 21.52 0.74
CA LYS A 34 21.42 21.23 -0.52
C LYS A 34 20.45 20.89 -1.66
N TRP A 35 19.40 20.13 -1.36
CA TRP A 35 18.37 19.74 -2.33
C TRP A 35 17.55 20.93 -2.81
N ILE A 36 17.12 21.80 -1.90
CA ILE A 36 16.37 23.02 -2.24
C ILE A 36 17.24 23.94 -3.10
N LEU A 37 18.52 24.13 -2.76
CA LEU A 37 19.43 24.95 -3.56
C LEU A 37 19.66 24.36 -4.96
N ALA A 38 19.89 23.06 -5.06
CA ALA A 38 20.03 22.37 -6.36
C ALA A 38 18.75 22.48 -7.19
N TYR A 39 17.57 22.40 -6.55
CA TYR A 39 16.28 22.56 -7.20
C TYR A 39 16.07 24.00 -7.70
N LEU A 40 16.45 25.02 -6.92
CA LEU A 40 16.34 26.42 -7.36
C LEU A 40 17.24 26.74 -8.55
N GLU A 41 18.42 26.13 -8.61
CA GLU A 41 19.38 26.32 -9.70
C GLU A 41 18.93 25.59 -10.99
N ARG A 42 18.55 24.31 -10.87
CA ARG A 42 18.35 23.43 -12.02
C ARG A 42 16.88 23.13 -12.34
N LYS A 43 15.97 23.46 -11.43
CA LYS A 43 14.54 23.06 -11.41
C LYS A 43 14.32 21.54 -11.45
N GLU A 44 15.33 20.78 -11.07
CA GLU A 44 15.31 19.31 -11.05
C GLU A 44 15.43 18.80 -9.63
N LEU A 45 14.62 17.80 -9.29
CA LEU A 45 14.69 17.14 -8.00
C LEU A 45 15.94 16.25 -7.94
N PRO A 46 16.62 16.17 -6.79
CA PRO A 46 17.82 15.36 -6.64
C PRO A 46 17.48 13.88 -6.80
N VAL A 47 18.07 13.27 -7.83
CA VAL A 47 17.92 11.83 -8.08
C VAL A 47 18.84 11.06 -7.13
N ASN A 48 18.27 10.09 -6.41
CA ASN A 48 19.05 9.27 -5.51
C ASN A 48 19.88 8.23 -6.29
N VAL A 49 21.13 8.56 -6.57
CA VAL A 49 22.06 7.70 -7.33
C VAL A 49 22.37 6.38 -6.61
N TYR A 50 22.26 6.35 -5.27
CA TYR A 50 22.53 5.17 -4.45
C TYR A 50 21.30 4.30 -4.20
N ARG A 51 20.11 4.79 -4.55
CA ARG A 51 18.84 4.14 -4.25
C ARG A 51 18.16 3.70 -5.54
N SER A 52 18.85 2.87 -6.31
CA SER A 52 18.18 1.85 -7.10
C SER A 52 17.64 0.82 -6.11
N TRP A 53 16.60 1.19 -5.38
CA TRP A 53 15.77 0.15 -4.79
C TRP A 53 15.10 -0.46 -6.00
N LYS A 54 15.44 -1.73 -6.26
CA LYS A 54 14.59 -2.53 -7.13
C LYS A 54 13.23 -2.48 -6.44
N THR A 55 12.34 -1.61 -6.90
CA THR A 55 10.95 -1.66 -6.51
C THR A 55 10.52 -3.09 -6.79
N GLY A 56 10.18 -3.81 -5.73
CA GLY A 56 9.67 -5.15 -5.84
C GLY A 56 8.46 -5.11 -6.77
N LEU A 57 8.17 -6.21 -7.46
CA LEU A 57 6.96 -6.29 -8.27
C LEU A 57 5.69 -6.02 -7.45
N MET A 58 5.74 -6.20 -6.12
CA MET A 58 4.67 -5.90 -5.18
C MET A 58 4.58 -4.43 -4.74
N ASP A 59 5.62 -3.62 -5.01
CA ASP A 59 5.57 -2.17 -4.76
C ASP A 59 4.72 -1.44 -5.82
N ASP A 60 4.43 -2.12 -6.94
CA ASP A 60 3.49 -1.65 -7.95
C ASP A 60 2.05 -1.92 -7.45
N GLU A 61 1.38 -0.86 -7.00
CA GLU A 61 0.03 -0.91 -6.43
C GLU A 61 -0.98 -1.53 -7.41
N ASP A 62 -0.89 -1.19 -8.70
CA ASP A 62 -1.73 -1.76 -9.76
C ASP A 62 -1.52 -3.27 -9.90
N PHE A 63 -0.32 -3.76 -9.59
CA PHE A 63 -0.03 -5.20 -9.62
C PHE A 63 -0.60 -5.92 -8.39
N ALA A 64 -0.42 -5.35 -7.20
CA ALA A 64 -0.98 -5.90 -5.97
C ALA A 64 -2.52 -5.96 -6.04
N ASP A 65 -3.16 -4.93 -6.59
CA ASP A 65 -4.62 -4.86 -6.75
C ASP A 65 -5.15 -5.93 -7.70
N LYS A 66 -4.45 -6.23 -8.79
CA LYS A 66 -4.84 -7.33 -9.69
C LYS A 66 -4.82 -8.68 -8.98
N ILE A 67 -3.84 -8.92 -8.10
CA ILE A 67 -3.81 -10.16 -7.31
C ILE A 67 -4.98 -10.18 -6.33
N HIS A 68 -5.26 -9.06 -5.63
CA HIS A 68 -6.42 -8.96 -4.74
C HIS A 68 -7.74 -9.26 -5.46
N GLN A 69 -7.99 -8.62 -6.61
CA GLN A 69 -9.20 -8.82 -7.40
C GLN A 69 -9.34 -10.28 -7.83
N HIS A 70 -8.26 -10.91 -8.28
CA HIS A 70 -8.29 -12.32 -8.63
C HIS A 70 -8.64 -13.19 -7.42
N LEU A 71 -7.99 -12.98 -6.28
CA LEU A 71 -8.27 -13.74 -5.07
C LEU A 71 -9.70 -13.53 -4.55
N GLN A 72 -10.26 -12.33 -4.68
CA GLN A 72 -11.66 -12.04 -4.32
C GLN A 72 -12.66 -12.69 -5.28
N SER A 73 -12.30 -12.81 -6.57
CA SER A 73 -13.15 -13.49 -7.57
C SER A 73 -13.23 -15.00 -7.36
N LEU A 74 -12.23 -15.58 -6.68
CA LEU A 74 -12.26 -16.97 -6.25
C LEU A 74 -13.16 -17.04 -5.02
N ASP A 75 -14.44 -17.38 -5.22
CA ASP A 75 -15.44 -17.60 -4.17
C ASP A 75 -15.10 -18.83 -3.29
N LYS A 76 -13.96 -18.75 -2.59
CA LYS A 76 -13.36 -19.80 -1.78
C LYS A 76 -13.26 -19.31 -0.35
N LYS A 77 -13.69 -20.16 0.58
CA LYS A 77 -13.59 -19.89 2.02
C LYS A 77 -12.14 -19.67 2.50
N TYR A 78 -11.19 -20.40 1.92
CA TYR A 78 -9.78 -20.31 2.28
C TYR A 78 -8.95 -20.08 1.03
N LEU A 79 -8.20 -18.98 1.03
CA LEU A 79 -7.22 -18.67 -0.01
C LEU A 79 -5.92 -19.40 0.29
N THR A 80 -5.25 -19.88 -0.76
CA THR A 80 -3.97 -20.56 -0.65
C THR A 80 -2.90 -19.82 -1.46
N ALA A 81 -1.63 -19.97 -1.07
CA ALA A 81 -0.52 -19.46 -1.86
C ALA A 81 -0.48 -20.05 -3.28
N MET A 82 -1.05 -21.23 -3.48
CA MET A 82 -1.13 -21.87 -4.80
C MET A 82 -2.07 -21.12 -5.75
N ASP A 83 -3.13 -20.49 -5.24
CA ASP A 83 -4.04 -19.69 -6.07
C ASP A 83 -3.28 -18.52 -6.73
N VAL A 84 -2.37 -17.88 -5.99
CA VAL A 84 -1.48 -16.84 -6.54
C VAL A 84 -0.51 -17.42 -7.57
N VAL A 85 0.05 -18.61 -7.33
CA VAL A 85 0.95 -19.28 -8.30
C VAL A 85 0.20 -19.60 -9.60
N GLN A 86 -1.03 -20.09 -9.50
CA GLN A 86 -1.88 -20.40 -10.65
C GLN A 86 -2.22 -19.13 -11.44
N PHE A 87 -2.60 -18.05 -10.77
CA PHE A 87 -2.82 -16.75 -11.40
C PHE A 87 -1.58 -16.26 -12.15
N MET A 88 -0.41 -16.40 -11.53
CA MET A 88 0.87 -16.00 -12.13
C MET A 88 1.32 -16.90 -13.27
N ASN A 89 0.74 -18.09 -13.40
CA ASN A 89 1.01 -19.00 -14.51
C ASN A 89 0.15 -18.71 -15.74
N THR A 90 -0.77 -17.74 -15.68
CA THR A 90 -1.52 -17.30 -16.85
C THR A 90 -0.60 -16.61 -17.86
N PRO A 91 -0.83 -16.79 -19.18
CA PRO A 91 0.06 -16.25 -20.21
C PRO A 91 0.11 -14.71 -20.18
N GLU A 92 -1.00 -14.06 -19.82
CA GLU A 92 -1.08 -12.60 -19.67
C GLU A 92 -0.11 -12.10 -18.58
N MET A 93 -0.11 -12.74 -17.40
CA MET A 93 0.73 -12.33 -16.28
C MET A 93 2.21 -12.67 -16.52
N LEU A 94 2.50 -13.80 -17.16
CA LEU A 94 3.85 -14.16 -17.58
C LEU A 94 4.43 -13.14 -18.57
N GLN A 95 3.62 -12.67 -19.52
CA GLN A 95 4.00 -11.64 -20.48
C GLN A 95 4.21 -10.28 -19.79
N LYS A 96 3.28 -9.86 -18.92
CA LYS A 96 3.40 -8.60 -18.16
C LYS A 96 4.68 -8.57 -17.32
N CYS A 97 4.99 -9.68 -16.65
CA CYS A 97 6.19 -9.79 -15.82
C CYS A 97 7.48 -10.08 -16.60
N LYS A 98 7.40 -10.31 -17.92
CA LYS A 98 8.53 -10.72 -18.77
C LYS A 98 9.25 -11.96 -18.21
N ARG A 99 8.47 -12.94 -17.74
CA ARG A 99 8.98 -14.20 -17.15
C ARG A 99 8.48 -15.39 -17.95
N SER A 100 9.33 -16.41 -18.06
CA SER A 100 8.96 -17.70 -18.68
C SER A 100 8.40 -18.71 -17.68
N LYS A 101 8.67 -18.53 -16.39
CA LYS A 101 8.25 -19.45 -15.32
C LYS A 101 7.41 -18.72 -14.28
N PRO A 102 6.37 -19.37 -13.73
CA PRO A 102 5.60 -18.82 -12.64
C PRO A 102 6.49 -18.67 -11.39
N ILE A 103 6.01 -17.88 -10.44
CA ILE A 103 6.67 -17.74 -9.14
C ILE A 103 6.63 -19.04 -8.36
N SER A 104 7.58 -19.23 -7.44
CA SER A 104 7.51 -20.34 -6.50
C SER A 104 6.46 -20.06 -5.42
N GLU A 105 5.96 -21.12 -4.80
CA GLU A 105 5.01 -21.03 -3.69
C GLU A 105 5.58 -20.21 -2.51
N ARG A 106 6.90 -20.28 -2.27
CA ARG A 106 7.59 -19.47 -1.25
C ARG A 106 7.49 -17.97 -1.54
N THR A 107 7.61 -17.58 -2.80
CA THR A 107 7.46 -16.18 -3.22
C THR A 107 6.01 -15.74 -3.07
N ALA A 108 5.05 -16.58 -3.47
CA ALA A 108 3.62 -16.31 -3.29
C ALA A 108 3.25 -16.11 -1.81
N ARG A 109 3.81 -16.91 -0.89
CA ARG A 109 3.63 -16.72 0.56
C ARG A 109 4.16 -15.37 1.06
N ARG A 110 5.33 -14.95 0.58
CA ARG A 110 5.90 -13.63 0.94
C ARG A 110 5.01 -12.49 0.45
N TRP A 111 4.51 -12.59 -0.77
CA TRP A 111 3.59 -11.61 -1.36
C TRP A 111 2.30 -11.49 -0.57
N LEU A 112 1.68 -12.62 -0.20
CA LEU A 112 0.49 -12.60 0.66
C LEU A 112 0.75 -11.92 2.01
N HIS A 113 1.89 -12.20 2.63
CA HIS A 113 2.27 -11.55 3.89
C HIS A 113 2.49 -10.04 3.72
N GLU A 114 3.12 -9.61 2.62
CA GLU A 114 3.36 -8.21 2.29
C GLU A 114 2.04 -7.46 2.06
N MET A 115 1.09 -8.10 1.36
CA MET A 115 -0.31 -7.66 1.19
C MET A 115 -1.16 -7.80 2.47
N GLN A 116 -0.55 -8.11 3.62
CA GLN A 116 -1.22 -8.24 4.92
C GLN A 116 -2.26 -9.36 5.03
N TYR A 117 -2.27 -10.34 4.13
CA TYR A 117 -3.08 -11.55 4.31
C TYR A 117 -2.59 -12.35 5.50
N ARG A 118 -3.51 -12.69 6.41
CA ARG A 118 -3.23 -13.49 7.59
C ARG A 118 -4.01 -14.79 7.54
N TYR A 119 -3.28 -15.91 7.53
CA TYR A 119 -3.86 -17.22 7.75
C TYR A 119 -4.28 -17.33 9.21
N THR A 120 -5.56 -17.09 9.47
CA THR A 120 -6.16 -17.25 10.79
C THR A 120 -7.41 -18.10 10.68
N LYS A 121 -7.73 -18.81 11.75
CA LYS A 121 -9.05 -19.43 11.86
C LYS A 121 -10.04 -18.29 12.10
N GLU A 122 -11.16 -18.32 11.39
CA GLU A 122 -12.27 -17.41 11.66
C GLU A 122 -12.60 -17.46 13.16
N PRO A 123 -12.54 -16.33 13.88
CA PRO A 123 -12.99 -16.28 15.26
C PRO A 123 -14.50 -16.60 15.25
N LYS A 124 -14.87 -17.69 15.93
CA LYS A 124 -16.29 -18.04 16.11
C LYS A 124 -16.97 -16.88 16.84
N GLY A 125 -17.93 -16.23 16.19
CA GLY A 125 -18.75 -15.17 16.80
C GLY A 125 -18.59 -13.77 16.20
N GLN A 126 -17.71 -13.56 15.23
CA GLN A 126 -17.68 -12.31 14.47
C GLN A 126 -18.55 -12.43 13.23
N TYR A 127 -19.64 -11.65 13.18
CA TYR A 127 -20.48 -11.53 12.00
C TYR A 127 -19.66 -10.86 10.88
N VAL A 128 -19.40 -11.60 9.80
CA VAL A 128 -18.87 -11.04 8.55
C VAL A 128 -20.07 -10.42 7.85
N ASP A 129 -20.13 -9.09 7.85
CA ASP A 129 -21.31 -8.31 7.46
C ASP A 129 -21.74 -8.58 6.01
N GLY A 130 -23.04 -8.70 5.80
CA GLY A 130 -23.72 -8.85 4.50
C GLY A 130 -24.83 -9.89 4.47
N HIS A 131 -24.78 -10.94 5.31
CA HIS A 131 -25.89 -11.88 5.42
C HIS A 131 -26.87 -11.38 6.48
N GLU A 132 -27.68 -10.38 6.12
CA GLU A 132 -28.80 -9.97 6.94
C GLU A 132 -29.62 -11.22 7.29
N ARG A 133 -29.79 -11.49 8.59
CA ARG A 133 -30.60 -12.63 9.04
C ARG A 133 -32.03 -12.40 8.55
N ALA A 134 -32.70 -13.46 8.11
CA ALA A 134 -34.02 -13.36 7.48
C ALA A 134 -35.08 -12.66 8.36
N ASP A 135 -34.92 -12.71 9.69
CA ASP A 135 -35.73 -11.99 10.67
C ASP A 135 -35.49 -10.47 10.62
N VAL A 136 -34.24 -10.03 10.50
CA VAL A 136 -33.87 -8.61 10.36
C VAL A 136 -34.34 -8.03 9.02
N VAL A 137 -34.23 -8.81 7.93
CA VAL A 137 -34.75 -8.43 6.60
C VAL A 137 -36.27 -8.28 6.64
N LYS A 138 -36.97 -9.25 7.26
CA LYS A 138 -38.42 -9.19 7.44
C LYS A 138 -38.85 -7.97 8.24
N TYR A 139 -38.20 -7.70 9.36
CA TYR A 139 -38.51 -6.53 10.18
C TYR A 139 -38.34 -5.22 9.40
N ARG A 140 -37.31 -5.08 8.55
CA ARG A 140 -37.17 -3.91 7.68
C ARG A 140 -38.24 -3.80 6.60
N ALA A 141 -38.66 -4.92 6.03
CA ALA A 141 -39.64 -4.95 4.95
C ALA A 141 -41.09 -4.81 5.42
N GLU A 142 -41.40 -5.29 6.63
CA GLU A 142 -42.76 -5.41 7.16
C GLU A 142 -43.03 -4.41 8.31
N ASP A 143 -42.05 -4.12 9.17
CA ASP A 143 -42.26 -3.40 10.44
C ASP A 143 -41.56 -2.03 10.53
N PHE A 144 -40.48 -1.77 9.79
CA PHE A 144 -39.68 -0.54 9.90
C PHE A 144 -40.34 0.72 9.28
N LEU A 145 -41.68 0.72 9.29
CA LEU A 145 -42.68 1.78 9.07
C LEU A 145 -43.39 1.73 7.69
N PRO A 146 -44.71 2.06 7.64
CA PRO A 146 -45.35 2.54 6.41
C PRO A 146 -44.82 3.93 6.01
#